data_AF-A0A4Y2ACE4-F1
#
_entry.id   AF-A0A4Y2ACE4-F1
#
_cell.length_a   1.000
_cell.length_b   1.000
_cell.length_c   1.000
_cell.angle_alpha   90.00
_cell.angle_beta   90.00
_cell.angle_gamma   90.00
#
_symmetry.space_group_name_H-M   'P 1'
#
loop_
_entity.id
_entity.type
_entity.pdbx_description
1 polymer ?
#
loop_
_entity_poly.entity_id
_entity_poly.type
_entity_poly.pdbx_seq_one_letter_code
_entity_poly.pdbx_strand_id
1 'polypeptide(L)'
;MIFDRLVELMKVKLNSNLSKREKIQVLTIAPQSWSRKRVSTKFNVTEYMAQNAWDLTVEKGILAIPGSQIVNKISQEVMETVKFFYEDDEYSMMMPGAKIE
;
A
#
# COMPACT_ATOMS: atom_id res chain seq x y z
N MET A 1 19.91 22.11 -15.71
CA MET A 1 20.33 22.77 -14.45
C MET A 1 19.28 22.71 -13.35
N ILE A 2 18.08 23.30 -13.48
CA ILE A 2 17.06 23.24 -12.40
C ILE A 2 16.46 21.82 -12.26
N PHE A 3 16.16 21.19 -13.39
CA PHE A 3 15.53 19.86 -13.42
C PHE A 3 16.44 18.76 -12.84
N ASP A 4 17.74 18.83 -13.11
CA ASP A 4 18.73 17.87 -12.61
C ASP A 4 18.81 17.92 -11.07
N ARG A 5 18.76 19.12 -10.50
CA ARG A 5 18.77 19.33 -9.04
C ARG A 5 17.54 18.72 -8.38
N LEU A 6 16.36 18.85 -8.99
CA LEU A 6 15.14 18.24 -8.46
C LEU A 6 15.24 16.70 -8.46
N VAL A 7 15.76 16.12 -9.53
CA VAL A 7 15.98 14.66 -9.63
C VAL A 7 16.96 14.17 -8.57
N GLU A 8 18.03 14.91 -8.30
CA GLU A 8 18.97 14.59 -7.22
C GLU A 8 18.31 14.63 -5.84
N LEU A 9 17.54 15.69 -5.54
CA LEU A 9 16.82 15.79 -4.27
C LEU A 9 15.82 14.65 -4.08
N MET A 10 15.10 14.28 -5.15
CA MET A 10 14.20 13.13 -5.12
C MET A 10 14.94 11.82 -4.84
N LYS A 11 16.13 11.61 -5.42
CA LYS A 11 16.97 10.44 -5.13
C LYS A 11 17.38 10.38 -3.65
N VAL A 12 17.86 11.51 -3.11
CA VAL A 12 18.25 11.60 -1.69
C VAL A 12 17.06 11.27 -0.80
N LYS A 13 15.88 11.82 -1.12
CA LYS A 13 14.65 11.57 -0.36
C LYS A 13 14.22 10.11 -0.45
N LEU A 14 14.25 9.48 -1.63
CA LEU A 14 13.89 8.06 -1.83
C LEU A 14 14.85 7.06 -1.15
N ASN A 15 16.11 7.43 -1.01
CA ASN A 15 17.13 6.65 -0.30
C ASN A 15 17.03 6.79 1.23
N SER A 16 16.21 7.72 1.74
CA SER A 16 15.93 7.84 3.16
C SER A 16 15.01 6.70 3.64
N ASN A 17 14.86 6.53 4.96
CA ASN A 17 13.95 5.54 5.58
C ASN A 17 12.46 5.91 5.40
N LEU A 18 12.01 6.02 4.15
CA LEU A 18 10.63 6.25 3.78
C LEU A 18 9.86 4.93 3.67
N SER A 19 8.61 4.96 4.10
CA SER A 19 7.65 3.89 3.84
C SER A 19 7.39 3.74 2.33
N LYS A 20 6.89 2.58 1.92
CA LYS A 20 6.50 2.34 0.51
C LYS A 20 5.50 3.38 0.00
N ARG A 21 4.59 3.85 0.86
CA ARG A 21 3.57 4.84 0.49
C ARG A 21 4.19 6.20 0.18
N GLU A 22 5.10 6.66 1.04
CA GLU A 22 5.80 7.92 0.82
C GLU A 22 6.71 7.86 -0.41
N LYS A 23 7.33 6.69 -0.68
CA LYS A 23 8.11 6.49 -1.91
C LYS A 23 7.24 6.66 -3.15
N ILE A 24 6.03 6.07 -3.17
CA ILE A 24 5.08 6.24 -4.28
C ILE A 24 4.63 7.70 -4.40
N GLN A 25 4.35 8.37 -3.27
CA GLN A 25 3.98 9.79 -3.26
C GLN A 25 5.09 10.66 -3.86
N VAL A 26 6.35 10.47 -3.47
CA VAL A 26 7.48 11.23 -4.05
C VAL A 26 7.62 10.96 -5.55
N LEU A 27 7.41 9.71 -6.00
CA LEU A 27 7.48 9.35 -7.41
C LEU A 27 6.40 10.02 -8.28
N THR A 28 5.30 10.51 -7.72
CA THR A 28 4.28 11.27 -8.48
C THR A 28 4.81 12.57 -9.09
N ILE A 29 5.92 13.09 -8.55
CA ILE A 29 6.59 14.31 -9.04
C ILE A 29 7.39 14.00 -10.33
N ALA A 30 7.68 12.73 -10.61
CA ALA A 30 8.43 12.35 -11.80
C ALA A 30 7.69 12.79 -13.07
N PRO A 31 8.42 13.25 -14.12
CA PRO A 31 7.76 13.67 -15.35
C PRO A 31 6.98 12.54 -16.01
N GLN A 32 5.76 12.84 -16.43
CA GLN A 32 4.91 11.92 -17.20
C GLN A 32 5.48 11.62 -18.60
N SER A 33 6.41 12.44 -19.09
CA SER A 33 7.11 12.21 -20.35
C SER A 33 8.19 11.12 -20.28
N TRP A 34 8.52 10.63 -19.08
CA TRP A 34 9.49 9.54 -18.93
C TRP A 34 8.80 8.20 -19.14
N SER A 35 9.55 7.16 -19.51
CA SER A 35 9.03 5.79 -19.50
C SER A 35 9.14 5.19 -18.09
N ARG A 36 8.30 4.19 -17.77
CA ARG A 36 8.35 3.44 -16.49
C ARG A 36 9.75 2.91 -16.23
N LYS A 37 10.37 2.34 -17.26
CA LYS A 37 11.75 1.84 -17.24
C LYS A 37 12.75 2.95 -16.94
N ARG A 38 12.61 4.14 -17.54
CA ARG A 38 13.47 5.29 -17.26
C ARG A 38 13.34 5.75 -15.81
N VAL A 39 12.12 5.84 -15.27
CA VAL A 39 11.88 6.19 -13.86
C VAL A 39 12.50 5.15 -12.93
N SER A 40 12.25 3.87 -13.20
CA SER A 40 12.80 2.74 -12.45
C SER A 40 14.32 2.76 -12.40
N THR A 41 14.99 2.87 -13.55
CA THR A 41 16.46 2.94 -13.62
C THR A 41 16.99 4.22 -12.98
N LYS A 42 16.34 5.38 -13.18
CA LYS A 42 16.84 6.65 -12.66
C LYS A 42 16.74 6.72 -11.14
N PHE A 43 15.66 6.22 -10.55
CA PHE A 43 15.39 6.28 -9.10
C PHE A 43 15.69 4.97 -8.35
N ASN A 44 16.16 3.93 -9.04
CA ASN A 44 16.42 2.60 -8.49
C ASN A 44 15.20 2.01 -7.75
N VAL A 45 14.03 2.12 -8.35
CA VAL A 45 12.76 1.59 -7.85
C VAL A 45 12.21 0.53 -8.79
N THR A 46 11.28 -0.31 -8.34
CA THR A 46 10.63 -1.27 -9.23
C THR A 46 9.72 -0.56 -10.24
N GLU A 47 9.58 -1.12 -11.44
CA GLU A 47 8.66 -0.58 -12.45
C GLU A 47 7.22 -0.54 -11.95
N TYR A 48 6.83 -1.48 -11.09
CA TYR A 48 5.52 -1.49 -10.42
C TYR A 48 5.30 -0.24 -9.56
N MET A 49 6.29 0.20 -8.77
CA MET A 49 6.16 1.42 -7.97
C MET A 49 6.08 2.68 -8.84
N ALA A 50 6.83 2.72 -9.94
CA ALA A 50 6.74 3.81 -10.91
C ALA A 50 5.34 3.86 -11.56
N GLN A 51 4.77 2.70 -11.89
CA GLN A 51 3.42 2.60 -12.44
C GLN A 51 2.35 3.05 -11.45
N ASN A 52 2.41 2.57 -10.21
CA ASN A 52 1.46 3.00 -9.17
C ASN A 52 1.50 4.51 -8.93
N ALA A 53 2.69 5.12 -8.99
CA ALA A 53 2.83 6.56 -8.85
C ALA A 53 2.20 7.32 -10.02
N TRP A 54 2.31 6.81 -11.25
CA TRP A 54 1.64 7.39 -12.41
C TRP A 54 0.13 7.30 -12.33
N ASP A 55 -0.40 6.11 -12.04
CA ASP A 55 -1.85 5.91 -11.92
C ASP A 55 -2.41 6.84 -10.84
N LEU A 56 -1.70 6.95 -9.71
CA LEU A 56 -2.05 7.86 -8.63
C LEU A 56 -1.98 9.35 -9.04
N THR A 57 -1.03 9.72 -9.90
CA THR A 57 -0.91 11.10 -10.42
C THR A 57 -2.05 11.44 -11.37
N VAL A 58 -2.48 10.49 -12.20
CA VAL A 58 -3.62 10.65 -13.11
C VAL A 58 -4.92 10.75 -12.34
N GLU A 59 -5.12 9.90 -11.33
CA GLU A 59 -6.35 9.89 -10.53
C GLU A 59 -6.47 11.05 -9.56
N LYS A 60 -5.38 11.40 -8.86
CA LYS A 60 -5.41 12.29 -7.68
C LYS A 60 -4.43 13.46 -7.73
N GLY A 61 -3.62 13.54 -8.79
CA GLY A 61 -2.63 14.61 -8.96
C GLY A 61 -1.29 14.35 -8.28
N ILE A 62 -0.41 15.35 -8.36
CA ILE A 62 0.93 15.30 -7.77
C ILE A 62 0.87 15.31 -6.24
N LEU A 63 1.82 14.64 -5.60
CA LEU A 63 1.92 14.48 -4.14
C LEU A 63 0.70 13.82 -3.47
N ALA A 64 -0.15 13.16 -4.25
CA ALA A 64 -1.24 12.37 -3.70
C ALA A 64 -0.72 11.23 -2.83
N ILE A 65 -1.40 10.99 -1.71
CA ILE A 65 -1.08 9.91 -0.78
C ILE A 65 -1.77 8.64 -1.29
N PRO A 66 -1.04 7.53 -1.48
CA PRO A 66 -1.66 6.25 -1.81
C PRO A 66 -2.72 5.93 -0.76
N GLY A 67 -3.92 5.58 -1.22
CA GLY A 67 -5.03 5.28 -0.31
C GLY A 67 -4.60 4.23 0.71
N SER A 68 -4.97 4.43 1.98
CA SER A 68 -4.90 3.31 2.91
C SER A 68 -5.88 2.26 2.41
N GLN A 69 -5.42 1.01 2.30
CA GLN A 69 -6.37 -0.11 2.26
C GLN A 69 -7.35 0.11 3.40
N ILE A 70 -8.62 0.32 3.06
CA ILE A 70 -9.70 0.22 4.03
C ILE A 70 -9.73 -1.27 4.33
N VAL A 71 -8.95 -1.67 5.33
CA VAL A 71 -9.11 -2.98 5.92
C VAL A 71 -10.46 -2.87 6.61
N ASN A 72 -11.51 -3.42 5.99
CA ASN A 72 -12.78 -3.61 6.68
C ASN A 72 -12.45 -4.46 7.90
N LYS A 73 -12.24 -3.80 9.05
CA LYS A 73 -12.11 -4.50 10.32
C LYS A 73 -13.43 -5.23 10.51
N ILE A 74 -13.34 -6.54 10.68
CA ILE A 74 -14.48 -7.35 11.09
C ILE A 74 -15.08 -6.69 12.33
N SER A 75 -16.39 -6.45 12.33
CA SER A 75 -17.04 -5.82 13.48
C SER A 75 -16.88 -6.70 14.71
N GLN A 76 -16.76 -6.08 15.88
CA GLN A 76 -16.60 -6.81 17.13
C GLN A 76 -17.79 -7.76 17.38
N GLU A 77 -18.99 -7.35 16.94
CA GLU A 77 -20.22 -8.16 16.95
C GLU A 77 -20.08 -9.47 16.15
N VAL A 78 -19.49 -9.43 14.94
CA VAL A 78 -19.24 -10.64 14.15
C VAL A 78 -18.21 -11.52 14.83
N MET A 79 -17.19 -10.93 15.46
CA MET A 79 -16.16 -11.67 16.21
C MET A 79 -16.74 -12.36 17.46
N GLU A 80 -17.64 -11.67 18.18
CA GLU A 80 -18.34 -12.21 19.35
C GLU A 80 -19.34 -13.30 18.96
N THR A 81 -20.05 -13.13 17.83
CA THR A 81 -20.95 -14.16 17.29
C THR A 81 -20.19 -15.42 16.90
N VAL A 82 -19.03 -15.28 16.25
CA VAL A 82 -18.17 -16.43 15.90
C VAL A 82 -17.67 -17.12 17.16
N LYS A 83 -17.24 -16.38 18.19
CA LYS A 83 -16.85 -16.98 19.48
C LYS A 83 -18.01 -17.73 20.13
N PHE A 84 -19.17 -17.09 20.24
CA PHE A 84 -20.37 -17.69 20.80
C PHE A 84 -20.76 -18.98 20.08
N PHE A 85 -20.71 -18.99 18.75
CA PHE A 85 -21.00 -20.18 17.95
C PHE A 85 -20.07 -21.38 18.25
N TYR A 86 -18.80 -21.14 18.58
CA TYR A 86 -17.84 -22.22 18.90
C TYR A 86 -17.77 -22.56 20.40
N GLU A 87 -18.16 -21.63 21.29
CA GLU A 87 -18.22 -21.82 22.74
C GLU A 87 -19.57 -22.34 23.23
N ASP A 88 -20.62 -22.26 22.41
CA ASP A 88 -21.93 -22.83 22.71
C ASP A 88 -21.90 -24.36 22.56
N ASP A 89 -22.05 -25.06 23.69
CA ASP A 89 -21.99 -26.51 23.80
C ASP A 89 -23.05 -27.22 22.94
N GLU A 90 -24.17 -26.57 22.64
CA GLU A 90 -25.28 -27.11 21.83
C GLU A 90 -24.88 -27.18 20.34
N TYR A 91 -24.18 -26.17 19.84
CA TYR A 91 -23.64 -26.14 18.47
C TYR A 91 -22.31 -26.88 18.32
N SER A 92 -21.47 -26.89 19.36
CA SER A 92 -20.21 -27.64 19.39
C SER A 92 -20.42 -29.15 19.25
N MET A 93 -21.53 -29.67 19.79
CA MET A 93 -21.95 -31.07 19.62
C MET A 93 -22.26 -31.46 18.17
N MET A 94 -22.68 -30.52 17.31
CA MET A 94 -23.02 -30.79 15.90
C MET A 94 -21.78 -30.90 14.99
N MET A 95 -20.60 -30.50 15.45
CA MET A 95 -19.33 -30.61 14.71
C MET A 95 -18.23 -31.28 15.57
N PRO A 96 -18.26 -32.62 15.71
CA PRO A 96 -17.24 -33.32 16.48
C PRO A 96 -15.87 -33.19 15.79
N GLY A 97 -14.96 -32.45 16.42
CA GLY A 97 -13.57 -32.25 15.97
C GLY A 97 -13.03 -30.81 16.04
N ALA A 98 -13.85 -29.83 16.39
CA ALA A 98 -13.47 -28.41 16.41
C ALA A 98 -13.12 -27.85 17.81
N LYS A 99 -12.73 -28.70 18.77
CA LYS A 99 -12.18 -28.20 20.04
C LYS A 99 -10.77 -27.69 19.82
N ILE A 100 -10.57 -26.40 20.07
CA ILE A 100 -9.25 -25.79 20.17
C ILE A 100 -8.73 -26.11 21.59
N GLU A 101 -7.67 -26.92 21.68
CA GLU A 101 -6.85 -27.05 22.91
C GLU A 101 -6.00 -25.79 23.14
#